data_AF-A0A4P9WFP0-F1
#
_entry.id   AF-A0A4P9WFP0-F1
#
_cell.length_a   1.000
_cell.length_b   1.000
_cell.length_c   1.000
_cell.angle_alpha   90.00
_cell.angle_beta   90.00
_cell.angle_gamma   90.00
#
_symmetry.space_group_name_H-M   'P 1'
#
loop_
_entity.id
_entity.type
_entity.pdbx_description
1 polymer ?
#
loop_
_entity_poly.entity_id
_entity_poly.type
_entity_poly.pdbx_seq_one_letter_code
_entity_poly.pdbx_strand_id
1 'polypeptide(L)'
;NPLALYVISTNKATIEKVASETDSGGFYANDFLVNMTISGLPFGGVGASGTGKYHGRHGFESYTHKRSVLLRSPGMEAAVAFRYPP
;
A
#
# COMPACT_ATOMS: atom_id res chain seq x y z
N ASN A 1 7.91 -15.32 0.75
CA ASN A 1 7.72 -13.85 0.71
C ASN A 1 9.01 -13.15 1.11
N PRO A 2 9.89 -12.82 0.14
CA PRO A 2 11.08 -12.01 0.38
C PRO A 2 10.72 -10.51 0.54
N LEU A 3 11.68 -9.71 0.98
CA LEU A 3 11.52 -8.25 1.08
C LEU A 3 11.55 -7.56 -0.29
N ALA A 4 12.45 -7.99 -1.16
CA ALA A 4 12.55 -7.50 -2.52
C ALA A 4 12.80 -8.67 -3.48
N LEU A 5 12.25 -8.57 -4.69
CA LEU A 5 12.48 -9.50 -5.79
C LEU A 5 12.99 -8.73 -7.01
N TYR A 6 14.10 -9.21 -7.57
CA TYR A 6 14.78 -8.58 -8.70
C TYR A 6 14.76 -9.51 -9.91
N VAL A 7 14.43 -8.97 -11.09
CA VAL A 7 14.45 -9.72 -12.35
C VAL A 7 15.26 -8.96 -13.39
N ILE A 8 16.23 -9.63 -14.01
CA ILE A 8 16.99 -9.08 -15.13
C ILE A 8 16.55 -9.81 -16.40
N SER A 9 15.91 -9.10 -17.32
CA SER A 9 15.45 -9.65 -18.59
C SER A 9 15.12 -8.55 -19.60
N THR A 10 15.32 -8.83 -20.89
CA THR A 10 14.82 -8.01 -21.99
C THR A 10 13.44 -8.47 -22.47
N ASN A 11 12.99 -9.67 -22.07
CA ASN A 11 11.69 -10.21 -22.45
C ASN A 11 10.61 -9.74 -21.45
N LYS A 12 9.69 -8.90 -21.93
CA LYS A 12 8.58 -8.37 -21.14
C LYS A 12 7.65 -9.45 -20.60
N ALA A 13 7.37 -10.49 -21.39
CA ALA A 13 6.51 -11.59 -20.95
C ALA A 13 7.12 -12.35 -19.77
N THR A 14 8.45 -12.47 -19.72
CA THR A 14 9.15 -13.06 -18.57
C THR A 14 9.02 -12.18 -17.33
N ILE A 15 9.23 -10.86 -17.46
CA ILE A 15 9.10 -9.92 -16.34
C ILE A 15 7.68 -9.94 -15.78
N GLU A 16 6.67 -9.85 -16.67
CA GLU A 16 5.26 -9.86 -16.29
C GLU A 16 4.86 -11.18 -15.63
N LYS A 17 5.32 -12.32 -16.15
CA LYS A 17 5.09 -13.63 -15.55
C LYS A 17 5.64 -13.72 -14.13
N VAL A 18 6.89 -13.31 -13.92
CA VAL A 18 7.48 -13.36 -12.57
C VAL A 18 6.75 -12.40 -11.63
N ALA A 19 6.40 -11.20 -12.10
CA ALA A 19 5.64 -10.23 -11.30
C ALA A 19 4.24 -10.74 -10.92
N SER A 20 3.57 -11.52 -11.77
CA SER A 20 2.21 -12.01 -11.52
C SER A 20 2.15 -13.33 -10.75
N GLU A 21 3.19 -14.16 -10.84
CA GLU A 21 3.24 -15.48 -10.20
C GLU A 21 4.02 -15.49 -8.88
N THR A 22 4.56 -14.35 -8.42
CA THR A 22 5.31 -14.25 -7.16
C THR A 22 4.82 -13.12 -6.26
N ASP A 23 5.04 -13.26 -4.96
CA ASP A 23 4.70 -12.25 -3.95
C ASP A 23 5.96 -11.81 -3.18
N SER A 24 6.14 -10.49 -3.03
CA SER A 24 7.30 -9.85 -2.40
C SER A 24 6.96 -8.45 -1.92
N GLY A 25 7.75 -7.90 -1.00
CA GLY A 25 7.55 -6.52 -0.53
C GLY A 25 7.72 -5.46 -1.63
N GLY A 26 8.65 -5.70 -2.56
CA GLY A 26 8.83 -4.87 -3.74
C GLY A 26 9.43 -5.66 -4.90
N PHE A 27 8.98 -5.35 -6.11
CA PHE A 27 9.43 -5.98 -7.35
C PHE A 27 10.15 -4.96 -8.24
N TYR A 28 11.35 -5.28 -8.71
CA TYR A 28 12.16 -4.40 -9.53
C TYR A 28 12.76 -5.16 -10.71
N ALA A 29 12.56 -4.63 -11.91
CA ALA A 29 13.09 -5.22 -13.13
C ALA A 29 14.23 -4.37 -13.68
N ASN A 30 15.32 -5.04 -14.09
CA ASN A 30 16.50 -4.43 -14.73
C ASN A 30 17.24 -3.38 -13.90
N ASP A 31 17.00 -3.34 -12.59
CA ASP A 31 17.73 -2.46 -11.66
C ASP A 31 17.70 -3.04 -10.24
N PHE A 32 18.63 -2.61 -9.39
CA PHE A 32 18.79 -3.07 -8.02
C PHE A 32 18.82 -1.88 -7.04
N LEU A 33 18.25 -2.07 -5.84
CA LEU A 33 18.30 -1.10 -4.72
C LEU A 33 17.70 0.29 -4.98
N VAL A 34 17.18 0.59 -6.18
CA VAL A 34 16.56 1.89 -6.52
C VAL A 34 15.35 2.23 -5.66
N ASN A 35 14.73 1.24 -5.04
CA ASN A 35 13.64 1.43 -4.10
C ASN A 35 14.02 2.22 -2.84
N MET A 36 15.31 2.25 -2.50
CA MET A 36 15.83 3.01 -1.37
C MET A 36 15.88 4.51 -1.64
N THR A 37 15.92 4.94 -2.91
CA THR A 37 16.12 6.34 -3.29
C THR A 37 14.82 7.04 -3.71
N ILE A 38 13.79 6.28 -4.09
CA ILE A 38 12.52 6.83 -4.58
C ILE A 38 11.53 7.01 -3.42
N SER A 39 11.43 8.22 -2.90
CA SER A 39 10.54 8.57 -1.76
C SER A 39 9.05 8.35 -2.03
N GLY A 40 8.63 8.31 -3.30
CA GLY A 40 7.26 8.05 -3.71
C GLY A 40 6.85 6.57 -3.66
N LEU A 41 7.82 5.65 -3.70
CA LEU A 41 7.56 4.23 -3.61
C LEU A 41 7.50 3.80 -2.15
N PRO A 42 6.43 3.09 -1.73
CA PRO A 42 6.38 2.53 -0.40
C PRO A 42 7.45 1.43 -0.27
N PHE A 43 8.20 1.45 0.83
CA PHE A 43 9.12 0.38 1.18
C PHE A 43 8.61 -0.38 2.40
N GLY A 44 8.44 -1.69 2.26
CA GLY A 44 7.84 -2.56 3.27
C GLY A 44 7.83 -4.02 2.84
N GLY A 45 7.63 -4.93 3.79
CA GLY A 45 7.60 -6.38 3.56
C GLY A 45 6.19 -6.95 3.49
N VAL A 46 6.11 -8.25 3.19
CA VAL A 46 4.88 -9.05 3.24
C VAL A 46 5.17 -10.44 3.83
N GLY A 47 4.32 -10.91 4.74
CA GLY A 47 4.52 -12.18 5.45
C GLY A 47 5.83 -12.20 6.25
N ALA A 48 6.69 -13.19 6.00
CA ALA A 48 7.94 -13.37 6.75
C ALA A 48 8.94 -12.21 6.59
N SER A 49 8.85 -11.39 5.52
CA SER A 49 9.72 -10.24 5.34
C SER A 49 9.27 -8.97 6.08
N GLY A 50 8.12 -9.01 6.74
CA GLY A 50 7.60 -7.93 7.57
C GLY A 50 6.19 -7.49 7.20
N THR A 51 5.71 -6.44 7.87
CA THR A 51 4.39 -5.85 7.67
C THR A 51 4.45 -4.33 7.76
N GLY A 52 3.56 -3.66 7.03
CA GLY A 52 3.55 -2.20 6.96
C GLY A 52 4.56 -1.67 5.94
N LYS A 53 4.54 -0.35 5.75
CA LYS A 53 5.35 0.33 4.74
C LYS A 53 5.66 1.75 5.18
N TYR A 54 6.79 2.28 4.74
CA TYR A 54 7.19 3.67 4.97
C TYR A 54 7.81 4.26 3.70
N HIS A 55 8.58 5.34 3.84
CA HIS A 55 9.03 6.32 2.83
C HIS A 55 8.03 7.44 2.53
N GLY A 56 8.56 8.67 2.46
CA GLY A 56 7.82 9.88 2.10
C GLY A 56 6.46 9.97 2.79
N ARG A 57 5.42 10.09 1.99
CA ARG A 57 4.02 10.14 2.45
C ARG A 57 3.59 8.86 3.16
N HIS A 58 4.02 7.68 2.71
CA HIS A 58 3.68 6.40 3.35
C HIS A 58 4.26 6.32 4.76
N GLY A 59 5.45 6.88 4.98
CA GLY A 59 6.02 7.00 6.32
C GLY A 59 5.16 7.89 7.22
N PHE A 60 4.77 9.07 6.75
CA PHE A 60 3.87 9.95 7.50
C PHE A 60 2.54 9.27 7.84
N GLU A 61 1.94 8.58 6.87
CA GLU A 61 0.68 7.85 7.07
C GLU A 61 0.81 6.69 8.07
N SER A 62 1.95 6.01 8.12
CA SER A 62 2.21 4.92 9.05
C SER A 62 2.49 5.38 10.48
N TYR A 63 3.08 6.58 10.65
CA TYR A 63 3.44 7.12 11.97
C TYR A 63 2.48 8.20 12.48
N THR A 64 1.38 8.46 11.76
CA THR A 64 0.35 9.44 12.16
C THR A 64 -0.98 8.75 12.38
N HIS A 65 -1.69 9.15 13.45
CA HIS A 65 -3.05 8.72 13.68
C HIS A 65 -4.03 9.47 12.76
N LYS A 66 -4.62 8.76 11.79
CA LYS A 66 -5.67 9.30 10.91
C LYS A 66 -7.01 9.35 11.66
N ARG A 67 -7.29 10.48 12.32
CA ARG A 67 -8.52 10.68 13.10
C ARG A 67 -9.74 10.88 12.19
N SER A 68 -10.72 9.99 12.30
CA SER A 68 -12.04 10.19 11.68
C SER A 68 -12.83 11.29 12.38
N VAL A 69 -13.41 12.21 11.60
CA VAL A 69 -14.25 13.30 12.08
C VAL A 69 -15.50 13.37 11.20
N LEU A 70 -16.68 13.39 11.83
CA LEU A 70 -17.96 13.56 11.16
C LEU A 70 -18.66 14.81 11.72
N LEU A 71 -18.92 15.78 10.85
CA LEU A 71 -19.74 16.95 11.16
C LEU A 71 -21.11 16.77 10.52
N ARG A 72 -22.15 16.61 11.34
CA ARG A 72 -23.54 16.53 10.86
C ARG A 72 -24.22 17.88 11.03
N SER A 73 -24.81 18.39 9.95
CA SER A 73 -25.73 19.51 10.05
C SER A 73 -26.99 19.11 10.82
N PRO A 74 -27.49 19.94 11.75
CA PRO A 74 -28.77 19.69 12.39
C PRO A 74 -29.91 19.75 11.35
N GLY A 75 -31.02 19.04 11.60
CA GLY A 75 -32.24 19.12 10.79
C GLY A 75 -32.45 18.01 9.75
N MET A 76 -31.49 17.10 9.55
CA MET A 76 -31.61 15.96 8.62
C MET A 76 -32.01 14.65 9.32
N GLU A 77 -32.75 14.74 10.43
CA GLU A 77 -33.13 13.56 11.24
C GLU A 77 -34.09 12.61 10.51
N ALA A 78 -34.99 13.16 9.69
CA ALA A 78 -35.89 12.35 8.86
C ALA A 78 -35.12 11.47 7.84
N ALA A 79 -33.99 11.94 7.32
CA ALA A 79 -33.18 11.18 6.37
C ALA A 79 -32.47 9.97 7.00
N VAL A 80 -32.40 9.92 8.34
CA VAL A 80 -31.88 8.76 9.08
C VAL A 80 -32.95 8.05 9.89
N ALA A 81 -34.24 8.24 9.53
CA ALA A 81 -35.35 7.66 10.28
C ALA A 81 -35.29 6.13 10.39
N PHE A 82 -34.69 5.46 9.41
CA PHE A 82 -34.48 4.00 9.40
C PHE A 82 -33.66 3.47 10.60
N ARG A 83 -32.94 4.34 11.33
CA ARG A 83 -32.17 3.95 12.53
C ARG A 83 -33.03 3.85 13.79
N TYR A 84 -34.26 4.37 13.75
CA TYR A 84 -35.17 4.33 14.89
C TYR A 84 -36.04 3.05 14.83
N PRO A 85 -36.32 2.40 15.97
CA PRO A 85 -37.26 1.29 16.04
C PRO A 85 -38.72 1.77 15.80
N PRO A 86 -39.67 0.84 15.53
CA PRO A 86 -41.10 1.14 15.41
C PRO A 86 -41.69 1.78 16.67
#